data_AF-A0A225UC98-F1
#
_entry.id   AF-A0A225UC98-F1
#
_cell.length_a   1.000
_cell.length_b   1.000
_cell.length_c   1.000
_cell.angle_alpha   90.00
_cell.angle_beta   90.00
_cell.angle_gamma   90.00
#
_symmetry.space_group_name_H-M   'P 1'
#
loop_
_entity.id
_entity.type
_entity.pdbx_description
1 polymer ?
#
loop_
_entity_poly.entity_id
_entity_poly.type
_entity_poly.pdbx_seq_one_letter_code
_entity_poly.pdbx_strand_id
1 'polypeptide(L)'
;MQAQQQQFLSFMQQQSHFQREMFESQARANSQKQKADPPKFNGKSSEDLELWLFHIEEHFSVYATERDAPDSRFVNMVVAFLANQAAFP
;
A
#
# COMPACT_ATOMS: atom_id res chain seq x y z
N MET A 1 -19.62 2.78 -45.06
CA MET A 1 -19.27 3.95 -44.23
C MET A 1 -19.87 3.86 -42.82
N GLN A 2 -21.19 3.83 -42.63
CA GLN A 2 -21.79 3.79 -41.28
C GLN A 2 -21.45 2.53 -40.46
N ALA A 3 -21.44 1.34 -41.06
CA ALA A 3 -21.12 0.09 -40.37
C ALA A 3 -19.66 0.04 -39.83
N GLN A 4 -18.71 0.62 -40.58
CA GLN A 4 -17.30 0.68 -40.17
C GLN A 4 -17.11 1.63 -38.98
N GLN A 5 -17.87 2.73 -38.96
CA GLN A 5 -17.85 3.69 -37.86
C GLN A 5 -18.44 3.09 -36.57
N GLN A 6 -19.49 2.26 -36.69
CA GLN A 6 -20.07 1.53 -35.57
C GLN A 6 -19.11 0.45 -35.02
N GLN A 7 -18.42 -0.30 -35.89
CA GLN A 7 -17.41 -1.27 -35.43
C GLN A 7 -16.26 -0.59 -34.69
N PHE A 8 -15.81 0.57 -35.16
CA PHE A 8 -14.76 1.33 -34.49
C PHE A 8 -15.19 1.83 -33.10
N LEU A 9 -16.43 2.31 -32.97
CA LEU A 9 -16.99 2.74 -31.68
C LEU A 9 -17.10 1.57 -30.69
N SER A 10 -17.58 0.41 -31.14
CA SER A 10 -17.68 -0.80 -30.31
C SER A 10 -16.30 -1.28 -29.85
N PHE A 11 -15.30 -1.23 -30.74
CA PHE A 11 -13.92 -1.58 -30.41
C PHE A 11 -13.33 -0.63 -29.36
N MET A 12 -13.52 0.69 -29.53
CA MET A 12 -13.08 1.69 -28.56
C MET A 12 -13.73 1.50 -27.18
N GLN A 13 -15.04 1.19 -27.14
CA GLN A 13 -15.71 0.86 -25.87
C GLN A 13 -15.07 -0.35 -25.20
N GLN A 14 -14.92 -1.47 -25.91
CA GLN A 14 -14.30 -2.68 -25.36
C GLN A 14 -12.88 -2.41 -24.84
N GLN A 15 -12.08 -1.66 -25.60
CA GLN A 15 -10.72 -1.31 -25.18
C GLN A 15 -10.72 -0.42 -23.92
N SER A 16 -11.69 0.50 -23.79
CA SER A 16 -11.83 1.34 -22.60
C SER A 16 -12.24 0.55 -21.35
N HIS A 17 -13.14 -0.43 -21.53
CA HIS A 17 -13.56 -1.33 -20.45
C HIS A 17 -12.40 -2.18 -19.96
N PHE A 18 -11.67 -2.81 -20.89
CA PHE A 18 -10.50 -3.63 -20.55
C PHE A 18 -9.42 -2.85 -19.81
N GLN A 19 -9.12 -1.62 -20.24
CA GLN A 19 -8.16 -0.75 -19.55
C GLN A 19 -8.63 -0.39 -18.13
N ARG A 20 -9.92 -0.12 -17.94
CA ARG A 20 -10.48 0.17 -16.62
C ARG A 20 -10.43 -1.04 -15.69
N GLU A 21 -10.78 -2.23 -16.18
CA GLU A 21 -10.69 -3.48 -15.41
C GLU A 21 -9.25 -3.81 -15.00
N MET A 22 -8.29 -3.62 -15.91
CA MET A 22 -6.86 -3.79 -15.61
C MET A 22 -6.40 -2.82 -14.52
N PHE A 23 -6.77 -1.54 -14.62
CA PHE A 23 -6.42 -0.54 -13.62
C PHE A 23 -7.06 -0.85 -12.26
N GLU A 24 -8.33 -1.24 -12.23
CA GLU A 24 -9.01 -1.64 -11.00
C GLU A 24 -8.39 -2.88 -10.37
N SER A 25 -8.00 -3.88 -11.16
CA SER A 25 -7.32 -5.09 -10.68
C SER A 25 -5.98 -4.75 -10.04
N GLN A 26 -5.19 -3.88 -10.68
CA GLN A 26 -3.90 -3.42 -10.14
C GLN A 26 -4.07 -2.57 -8.88
N ALA A 27 -5.06 -1.67 -8.86
CA ALA A 27 -5.40 -0.88 -7.69
C ALA A 27 -5.80 -1.79 -6.51
N ARG A 28 -6.65 -2.80 -6.76
CA ARG A 28 -7.04 -3.79 -5.74
C ARG A 28 -5.85 -4.59 -5.22
N ALA A 29 -4.94 -5.04 -6.09
CA ALA A 29 -3.73 -5.74 -5.69
C ALA A 29 -2.80 -4.89 -4.79
N ASN A 30 -2.63 -3.62 -5.13
CA ASN A 30 -1.89 -2.67 -4.29
C ASN A 30 -2.59 -2.42 -2.94
N SER A 31 -3.91 -2.24 -2.94
CA SER A 31 -4.68 -2.12 -1.69
C SER A 31 -4.61 -3.40 -0.84
N GLN A 32 -4.53 -4.58 -1.47
CA GLN A 32 -4.42 -5.85 -0.76
C GLN A 32 -3.04 -6.04 -0.13
N LYS A 33 -1.97 -5.59 -0.81
CA LYS A 33 -0.62 -5.51 -0.23
C LYS A 33 -0.55 -4.53 0.94
N GLN A 34 -1.20 -3.37 0.84
CA GLN A 34 -1.29 -2.41 1.95
C GLN A 34 -2.11 -2.92 3.14
N LYS A 35 -3.04 -3.86 2.92
CA LYS A 35 -3.82 -4.51 4.00
C LYS A 35 -3.04 -5.58 4.77
N ALA A 36 -1.92 -6.07 4.24
CA ALA A 36 -1.07 -6.97 4.99
C ALA A 36 -0.30 -6.17 6.04
N ASP A 37 -0.31 -6.64 7.29
CA ASP A 37 0.52 -6.07 8.34
C ASP A 37 2.01 -6.14 7.94
N PRO A 38 2.79 -5.06 8.12
CA PRO A 38 4.21 -5.08 7.85
C PRO A 38 4.94 -6.01 8.83
N PRO A 39 6.14 -6.51 8.48
CA PRO A 39 6.92 -7.36 9.37
C PRO A 39 7.27 -6.63 10.67
N LYS A 40 7.35 -7.37 11.78
CA LYS A 40 7.91 -6.83 13.04
C LYS A 40 9.44 -6.84 13.00
N PHE A 41 10.07 -5.82 13.56
CA PHE A 41 11.52 -5.76 13.72
C PHE A 41 11.93 -6.16 15.13
N ASN A 42 12.79 -7.17 15.24
CA ASN A 42 13.26 -7.70 16.53
C ASN A 42 14.63 -7.14 16.96
N GLY A 43 15.26 -6.29 16.14
CA GLY A 43 16.57 -5.72 16.44
C GLY A 43 17.73 -6.74 16.35
N LYS A 44 17.53 -7.87 15.67
CA LYS A 44 18.60 -8.86 15.47
C LYS A 44 19.55 -8.39 14.38
N SER A 45 20.84 -8.68 14.53
CA SER A 45 21.86 -8.38 13.50
C SER A 45 21.64 -9.09 12.16
N SER A 46 20.82 -10.13 12.14
CA SER A 46 20.40 -10.84 10.93
C SER A 46 19.23 -10.16 10.19
N GLU A 47 18.55 -9.21 10.83
CA GLU A 47 17.43 -8.48 10.22
C GLU A 47 17.96 -7.28 9.45
N ASP A 48 17.37 -7.05 8.28
CA ASP A 48 17.67 -5.90 7.44
C ASP A 48 16.83 -4.70 7.90
N LEU A 49 17.48 -3.74 8.55
CA LEU A 49 16.84 -2.52 9.05
C LEU A 49 16.30 -1.66 7.91
N GLU A 50 17.05 -1.50 6.82
CA GLU A 50 16.66 -0.65 5.68
C GLU A 50 15.43 -1.23 5.00
N LEU A 51 15.43 -2.55 4.78
CA LEU A 51 14.28 -3.24 4.22
C LEU A 51 13.06 -3.13 5.14
N TRP A 52 13.24 -3.24 6.46
CA TRP A 52 12.14 -3.07 7.40
C TRP A 52 11.56 -1.66 7.36
N LEU A 53 12.42 -0.62 7.38
CA LEU A 53 12.00 0.77 7.27
C LEU A 53 11.18 1.01 6.00
N PHE A 54 11.62 0.48 4.86
CA PHE A 54 10.88 0.58 3.59
C PHE A 54 9.45 0.02 3.70
N HIS A 55 9.27 -1.17 4.26
CA HIS A 55 7.94 -1.78 4.42
C HIS A 55 7.05 -0.99 5.38
N ILE A 56 7.63 -0.44 6.45
CA ILE A 56 6.91 0.40 7.41
C ILE A 56 6.47 1.72 6.77
N GLU A 57 7.36 2.42 6.07
CA GLU A 57 7.03 3.66 5.36
C GLU A 57 5.95 3.44 4.30
N GLU A 58 6.05 2.37 3.50
CA GLU A 58 5.05 2.04 2.49
C GLU A 58 3.68 1.78 3.13
N HIS A 59 3.63 0.93 4.17
CA HIS A 59 2.38 0.58 4.86
C HIS A 59 1.73 1.81 5.51
N PHE A 60 2.54 2.69 6.12
CA PHE A 60 2.04 3.86 6.83
C PHE A 60 1.86 5.11 5.95
N SER A 61 2.17 5.04 4.66
CA SER A 61 2.07 6.17 3.71
C SER A 61 0.66 6.79 3.63
N VAL A 62 -0.39 6.01 3.92
CA VAL A 62 -1.79 6.45 3.90
C VAL A 62 -2.26 7.14 5.18
N TYR A 63 -1.46 7.12 6.25
CA TYR A 63 -1.78 7.69 7.57
C TYR A 63 -1.15 9.08 7.78
N ALA A 64 -1.11 9.89 6.71
CA ALA A 64 -0.52 11.23 6.76
C ALA A 64 -1.20 12.12 7.82
N THR A 65 -2.51 12.00 7.98
CA THR A 65 -3.28 12.75 8.99
C THR A 65 -2.82 12.45 10.41
N GLU A 66 -2.64 11.17 10.75
CA GLU A 66 -2.16 10.73 12.05
C GLU A 66 -0.70 11.14 12.27
N ARG A 67 0.13 11.02 11.23
CA ARG A 67 1.55 11.39 11.27
C ARG A 67 1.76 12.87 11.54
N ASP A 68 0.96 13.71 10.91
CA ASP A 68 1.09 15.16 10.98
C ASP A 68 0.31 15.76 12.18
N ALA A 69 -0.42 14.92 12.94
CA ALA A 69 -1.13 15.33 14.15
C ALA A 69 -0.16 15.62 15.30
N PRO A 70 -0.45 16.61 16.16
CA PRO A 70 0.38 16.95 17.33
C PRO A 70 0.12 16.01 18.51
N ASP A 71 -0.01 14.71 18.25
CA ASP A 71 -0.26 13.69 19.26
C ASP A 71 0.53 12.41 18.97
N SER A 72 0.50 11.45 19.89
CA SER A 72 1.29 10.22 19.79
C SER A 72 0.61 9.10 19.00
N ARG A 73 -0.56 9.33 18.37
CA ARG A 73 -1.32 8.24 17.73
C ARG A 73 -0.50 7.52 16.65
N PHE A 74 0.16 8.26 15.77
CA PHE A 74 1.01 7.68 14.74
C PHE A 74 2.16 6.87 15.32
N VAL A 75 2.84 7.42 16.33
CA VAL A 75 3.94 6.73 17.02
C VAL A 75 3.44 5.42 17.65
N ASN A 76 2.28 5.44 18.31
CA ASN A 76 1.69 4.24 18.91
C ASN A 76 1.37 3.16 17.88
N MET A 77 0.97 3.55 16.67
CA MET A 77 0.74 2.61 15.56
C MET A 77 2.04 1.96 15.09
N VAL A 78 3.11 2.75 14.89
CA VAL A 78 4.40 2.23 14.42
C VAL A 78 5.08 1.36 15.48
N VAL A 79 5.03 1.74 16.76
CA VAL A 79 5.69 1.02 17.87
C VAL A 79 5.16 -0.42 18.03
N ALA A 80 3.92 -0.71 17.62
CA ALA A 80 3.39 -2.08 17.64
C ALA A 80 4.18 -3.07 16.76
N PHE A 81 4.95 -2.54 15.79
CA PHE A 81 5.80 -3.29 14.87
C PHE A 81 7.26 -3.41 15.34
N LEU A 82 7.59 -2.85 16.50
CA LEU A 82 8.85 -3.12 17.19
C LEU A 82 8.60 -4.26 18.18
N ALA A 83 9.34 -5.35 18.06
CA ALA A 83 9.08 -6.55 18.87
C ALA A 83 9.53 -6.43 20.34
N ASN A 84 10.10 -5.30 20.74
CA ASN A 84 10.63 -5.07 22.08
C ASN A 84 9.95 -3.89 22.78
N GLN A 85 8.91 -4.19 23.57
CA GLN A 85 8.43 -3.30 24.65
C GLN A 85 9.02 -3.69 26.02
N ALA A 86 10.00 -4.60 26.09
CA ALA A 86 10.58 -5.05 27.36
C ALA A 86 12.08 -4.74 27.48
N ALA A 87 12.40 -4.14 28.62
CA ALA A 87 13.71 -3.95 29.25
C ALA A 87 14.56 -2.75 28.79
N PHE A 88 14.07 -1.53 29.09
CA PHE A 88 14.99 -0.56 29.68
C PHE A 88 15.15 -0.93 31.17
N PRO A 89 16.38 -1.18 31.67
CA PRO A 89 16.61 -1.32 33.11
C PRO A 89 16.37 -0.01 33.86
#